data_AF-A0A0Q7X097-F1
#
_entry.id   AF-A0A0Q7X097-F1
#
_cell.length_a   1.000
_cell.length_b   1.000
_cell.length_c   1.000
_cell.angle_alpha   90.00
_cell.angle_beta   90.00
_cell.angle_gamma   90.00
#
_symmetry.space_group_name_H-M   'P 1'
#
loop_
_entity.id
_entity.type
_entity.pdbx_description
1 polymer ?
#
loop_
_entity_poly.entity_id
_entity_poly.type
_entity_poly.pdbx_seq_one_letter_code
_entity_poly.pdbx_strand_id
1 'polypeptide(L)'
;MKKIAALFGLASILATAHAQEEPVVGIWQKLAVSDKGFRLVARTSYIFTNKPLARETVFSAVPRADPLHVVCCLKVKNLKPLKVQEVIAKYSVDEEFVSHMKNIKGAEFMYEAVPVDRAEWNPFMAIVMSGEKDPDDQSPYTAPVISARLGAEDEKLKKLELGPTKARLKITYPKNDNKAVYQFTINNKKIVLSEETFPHD
;
A
#
# COMPACT_ATOMS: atom_id res chain seq x y z
N MET A 1 -26.25 62.64 -19.95
CA MET A 1 -25.28 62.25 -18.90
C MET A 1 -25.46 60.77 -18.63
N LYS A 2 -24.37 60.01 -18.76
CA LYS A 2 -24.30 58.56 -18.92
C LYS A 2 -23.84 57.92 -17.60
N LYS A 3 -24.47 56.80 -17.24
CA LYS A 3 -23.92 55.66 -16.45
C LYS A 3 -23.65 55.87 -14.95
N ILE A 4 -24.52 55.33 -14.09
CA ILE A 4 -24.20 54.80 -12.74
C ILE A 4 -25.21 53.67 -12.48
N ALA A 5 -24.83 52.41 -12.75
CA ALA A 5 -24.30 51.43 -11.80
C ALA A 5 -25.40 50.53 -11.21
N ALA A 6 -25.50 49.31 -11.74
CA ALA A 6 -26.13 48.17 -11.09
C ALA A 6 -25.45 46.89 -11.61
N LEU A 7 -24.26 46.63 -11.08
CA LEU A 7 -23.52 45.38 -11.27
C LEU A 7 -22.88 45.03 -9.92
N PHE A 8 -23.72 44.61 -8.99
CA PHE A 8 -23.29 43.99 -7.73
C PHE A 8 -24.25 42.82 -7.46
N GLY A 9 -23.70 41.60 -7.41
CA GLY A 9 -24.45 40.44 -6.95
C GLY A 9 -24.24 39.14 -7.73
N LEU A 10 -23.03 38.83 -8.20
CA LEU A 10 -22.66 37.47 -8.61
C LEU A 10 -21.27 37.15 -8.08
N ALA A 11 -21.14 37.17 -6.77
CA ALA A 11 -20.03 36.55 -6.07
C ALA A 11 -20.59 35.63 -5.00
N SER A 12 -19.90 34.52 -4.78
CA SER A 12 -20.04 33.57 -3.67
C SER A 12 -21.17 32.54 -3.73
N ILE A 13 -21.06 31.57 -4.66
CA ILE A 13 -21.11 30.14 -4.31
C ILE A 13 -20.16 29.36 -5.23
N LEU A 14 -18.85 29.61 -5.11
CA LEU A 14 -17.88 28.55 -5.44
C LEU A 14 -17.93 27.60 -4.24
N ALA A 15 -18.94 26.73 -4.24
CA ALA A 15 -18.87 25.52 -3.43
C ALA A 15 -17.58 24.84 -3.87
N THR A 16 -16.59 24.82 -2.98
CA THR A 16 -15.38 24.04 -3.16
C THR A 16 -15.84 22.61 -3.29
N ALA A 17 -16.02 22.16 -4.53
CA ALA A 17 -16.00 20.75 -4.86
C ALA A 17 -14.62 20.27 -4.41
N HIS A 18 -14.51 19.85 -3.16
CA HIS A 18 -13.38 19.09 -2.67
C HIS A 18 -13.42 17.81 -3.48
N ALA A 19 -12.74 17.82 -4.64
CA ALA A 19 -12.45 16.63 -5.40
C ALA A 19 -11.79 15.68 -4.41
N GLN A 20 -12.52 14.63 -4.03
CA GLN A 20 -12.03 13.63 -3.10
C GLN A 20 -10.72 13.10 -3.67
N GLU A 21 -9.63 13.30 -2.93
CA GLU A 21 -8.29 12.97 -3.38
C GLU A 21 -8.26 11.48 -3.73
N GLU A 22 -7.86 11.15 -4.97
CA GLU A 22 -7.79 9.76 -5.41
C GLU A 22 -6.90 8.97 -4.44
N PRO A 23 -7.30 7.77 -4.00
CA PRO A 23 -6.48 6.99 -3.09
C PRO A 23 -5.13 6.65 -3.72
N VAL A 24 -4.07 6.70 -2.92
CA VAL A 24 -2.76 6.13 -3.23
C VAL A 24 -2.90 4.61 -3.16
N VAL A 25 -2.29 3.90 -4.10
CA VAL A 25 -2.22 2.45 -4.10
C VAL A 25 -0.78 1.99 -4.14
N GLY A 26 -0.57 0.75 -3.73
CA GLY A 26 0.78 0.27 -3.52
C GLY A 26 0.89 -1.22 -3.27
N ILE A 27 2.07 -1.63 -2.83
CA ILE A 27 2.35 -2.96 -2.30
C ILE A 27 3.01 -2.79 -0.93
N TRP A 28 2.48 -3.48 0.08
CA TRP A 28 3.15 -3.65 1.36
C TRP A 28 4.10 -4.83 1.28
N GLN A 29 5.34 -4.61 1.73
CA GLN A 29 6.41 -5.59 1.82
C GLN A 29 6.87 -5.66 3.28
N LYS A 30 6.46 -6.68 4.02
CA LYS A 30 7.04 -7.02 5.33
C LYS A 30 8.05 -8.14 5.10
N LEU A 31 9.32 -7.77 5.11
CA LEU A 31 10.41 -8.69 4.77
C LEU A 31 11.37 -8.83 5.96
N ALA A 32 11.79 -10.08 6.20
CA ALA A 32 12.96 -10.37 6.99
C ALA A 32 14.21 -10.21 6.11
N VAL A 33 15.31 -9.81 6.73
CA VAL A 33 16.65 -9.80 6.14
C VAL A 33 17.51 -10.68 7.00
N SER A 34 18.23 -11.61 6.39
CA SER A 34 19.06 -12.60 7.08
C SER A 34 20.51 -12.56 6.65
N ASP A 35 21.40 -12.86 7.59
CA ASP A 35 22.82 -13.02 7.28
C ASP A 35 23.10 -14.39 6.63
N LYS A 36 24.36 -14.63 6.26
CA LYS A 36 24.81 -15.90 5.66
C LYS A 36 24.63 -17.13 6.57
N GLY A 37 24.41 -16.91 7.87
CA GLY A 37 24.10 -17.96 8.84
C GLY A 37 22.61 -18.13 9.07
N PHE A 38 21.75 -17.56 8.21
CA PHE A 38 20.29 -17.56 8.34
C PHE A 38 19.79 -16.88 9.61
N ARG A 39 20.57 -15.99 10.22
CA ARG A 39 20.12 -15.23 11.39
C ARG A 39 19.48 -13.94 10.96
N LEU A 40 18.34 -13.61 11.58
CA LEU A 40 17.64 -12.36 11.36
C LEU A 40 18.54 -11.16 11.69
N VAL A 41 18.75 -10.30 10.69
CA VAL A 41 19.47 -9.02 10.80
C VAL A 41 18.49 -7.87 10.96
N ALA A 42 17.41 -7.89 10.20
CA ALA A 42 16.38 -6.85 10.25
C ALA A 42 15.03 -7.40 9.83
N ARG A 43 13.97 -6.76 10.32
CA ARG A 43 12.59 -6.96 9.84
C ARG A 43 11.98 -5.59 9.64
N THR A 44 11.49 -5.30 8.45
CA THR A 44 10.97 -3.97 8.13
C THR A 44 9.74 -4.08 7.23
N SER A 45 8.77 -3.20 7.46
CA SER A 45 7.64 -3.01 6.56
C SER A 45 7.89 -1.82 5.64
N TYR A 46 7.86 -2.07 4.33
CA TYR A 46 7.88 -1.03 3.33
C TYR A 46 6.54 -0.93 2.62
N ILE A 47 6.14 0.29 2.25
CA ILE A 47 5.05 0.51 1.33
C ILE A 47 5.62 1.15 0.06
N PHE A 48 5.50 0.41 -1.03
CA PHE A 48 5.76 0.88 -2.38
C PHE A 48 4.50 1.54 -2.92
N THR A 49 4.55 2.78 -3.40
CA THR A 49 3.38 3.51 -3.88
C THR A 49 3.51 3.96 -5.33
N ASN A 50 2.36 4.14 -5.97
CA ASN A 50 2.25 4.64 -7.34
C ASN A 50 2.46 6.17 -7.46
N LYS A 51 2.39 6.90 -6.34
CA LYS A 51 2.52 8.37 -6.28
C LYS A 51 3.11 8.82 -4.93
N PRO A 52 3.70 10.02 -4.84
CA PRO A 52 4.30 10.48 -3.58
C PRO A 52 3.24 10.78 -2.53
N LEU A 53 3.62 10.71 -1.25
CA LEU A 53 2.75 10.99 -0.12
C LEU A 53 2.93 12.43 0.35
N ALA A 54 1.85 13.20 0.37
CA ALA A 54 1.84 14.59 0.81
C ALA A 54 1.61 14.77 2.31
N ARG A 55 1.14 13.71 2.99
CA ARG A 55 0.78 13.70 4.43
C ARG A 55 0.89 12.30 5.01
N GLU A 56 0.91 12.21 6.34
CA GLU A 56 0.79 10.93 7.03
C GLU A 56 -0.42 10.16 6.46
N THR A 57 -0.17 8.93 6.03
CA THR A 57 -1.13 8.14 5.29
C THR A 57 -1.25 6.76 5.90
N VAL A 58 -2.50 6.35 6.17
CA VAL A 58 -2.85 5.00 6.61
C VAL A 58 -3.24 4.17 5.40
N PHE A 59 -2.71 2.95 5.35
CA PHE A 59 -2.97 1.97 4.31
C PHE A 59 -3.63 0.73 4.89
N SER A 60 -4.64 0.22 4.18
CA SER A 60 -5.15 -1.12 4.37
C SER A 60 -4.61 -2.03 3.28
N ALA A 61 -4.17 -3.22 3.65
CA ALA A 61 -3.79 -4.27 2.73
C ALA A 61 -5.01 -5.10 2.32
N VAL A 62 -5.02 -5.54 1.07
CA VAL A 62 -6.12 -6.29 0.45
C VAL A 62 -5.55 -7.56 -0.17
N PRO A 63 -5.15 -8.57 0.62
CA PRO A 63 -4.56 -9.81 0.10
C PRO A 63 -5.53 -10.61 -0.78
N ARG A 64 -6.83 -10.37 -0.65
CA ARG A 64 -7.87 -10.96 -1.49
C ARG A 64 -8.94 -9.92 -1.79
N ALA A 65 -9.27 -9.78 -3.08
CA ALA A 65 -10.27 -8.81 -3.54
C ALA A 65 -11.70 -9.38 -3.65
N ASP A 66 -11.86 -10.71 -3.73
CA ASP A 66 -13.15 -11.40 -3.81
C ASP A 66 -13.05 -12.82 -3.20
N PRO A 67 -13.73 -13.11 -2.07
CA PRO A 67 -14.33 -12.13 -1.18
C PRO A 67 -13.26 -11.17 -0.63
N LEU A 68 -13.64 -9.91 -0.41
CA LEU A 68 -12.75 -8.90 0.12
C LEU A 68 -12.23 -9.30 1.51
N HIS A 69 -10.91 -9.45 1.64
CA HIS A 69 -10.22 -9.60 2.91
C HIS A 69 -9.32 -8.39 3.11
N VAL A 70 -9.34 -7.84 4.32
CA VAL A 70 -8.60 -6.64 4.68
C VAL A 70 -7.61 -6.96 5.79
N VAL A 71 -6.39 -6.45 5.66
CA VAL A 71 -5.41 -6.41 6.74
C VAL A 71 -5.19 -4.94 7.10
N CYS A 72 -5.66 -4.56 8.29
CA CYS A 72 -5.61 -3.18 8.75
C CYS A 72 -4.78 -3.06 10.03
N CYS A 73 -3.81 -2.16 10.10
CA CYS A 73 -3.37 -1.23 9.06
C CYS A 73 -1.91 -0.87 9.28
N LEU A 74 -1.32 -0.22 8.28
CA LEU A 74 0.00 0.41 8.40
C LEU A 74 -0.13 1.91 8.23
N LYS A 75 0.78 2.65 8.86
CA LYS A 75 0.92 4.10 8.73
C LYS A 75 2.31 4.45 8.24
N VAL A 76 2.36 5.35 7.25
CA VAL A 76 3.60 6.02 6.83
C VAL A 76 3.63 7.40 7.45
N LYS A 77 4.56 7.60 8.41
CA LYS A 77 4.77 8.88 9.08
C LYS A 77 5.87 9.71 8.43
N ASN A 78 6.97 9.05 8.05
CA ASN A 78 8.08 9.72 7.37
C ASN A 78 7.77 9.82 5.87
N LEU A 79 7.52 11.04 5.40
CA LEU A 79 7.13 11.33 4.02
C LEU A 79 8.31 11.48 3.08
N LYS A 80 9.55 11.29 3.57
CA LYS A 80 10.72 11.23 2.70
C LYS A 80 10.78 9.85 2.06
N PRO A 81 10.62 9.74 0.73
CA PRO A 81 10.74 8.45 0.05
C PRO A 81 12.17 7.93 0.23
N LEU A 82 12.28 6.64 0.53
CA LEU A 82 13.51 5.88 0.52
C LEU A 82 13.91 5.56 -0.92
N LYS A 83 15.21 5.54 -1.19
CA LYS A 83 15.70 5.01 -2.47
C LYS A 83 15.88 3.50 -2.35
N VAL A 84 15.23 2.75 -3.24
CA VAL A 84 15.31 1.28 -3.28
C VAL A 84 16.78 0.80 -3.35
N GLN A 85 17.62 1.47 -4.14
CA GLN A 85 19.04 1.13 -4.26
C GLN A 85 19.83 1.32 -2.97
N GLU A 86 19.50 2.31 -2.16
CA GLU A 86 20.15 2.55 -0.86
C GLU A 86 19.76 1.44 0.14
N VAL A 87 18.49 1.00 0.12
CA VAL A 87 18.01 -0.11 0.96
C VAL A 87 18.62 -1.45 0.52
N ILE A 88 18.68 -1.71 -0.79
CA ILE A 88 19.37 -2.88 -1.36
C ILE A 88 20.84 -2.92 -0.94
N ALA A 89 21.55 -1.79 -1.04
CA ALA A 89 22.95 -1.70 -0.65
C ALA A 89 23.14 -1.95 0.85
N LYS A 90 22.24 -1.43 1.70
CA LYS A 90 22.27 -1.64 3.15
C LYS A 90 22.14 -3.12 3.52
N TYR A 91 21.30 -3.86 2.81
CA TYR A 91 20.97 -5.27 3.10
C TYR A 91 21.54 -6.23 2.05
N SER A 92 22.68 -5.88 1.44
CA SER A 92 23.28 -6.66 0.34
C SER A 92 23.77 -8.05 0.75
N VAL A 93 23.71 -8.39 2.03
CA VAL A 93 24.12 -9.69 2.57
C VAL A 93 23.09 -10.78 2.28
N ASP A 94 21.85 -10.39 2.03
CA ASP A 94 20.71 -11.25 1.78
C ASP A 94 20.34 -11.18 0.28
N GLU A 95 20.75 -12.19 -0.48
CA GLU A 95 20.58 -12.21 -1.93
C GLU A 95 19.10 -12.33 -2.34
N GLU A 96 18.28 -13.03 -1.54
CA GLU A 96 16.85 -13.21 -1.80
C GLU A 96 16.10 -11.90 -1.59
N PHE A 97 16.35 -11.21 -0.47
CA PHE A 97 15.82 -9.86 -0.23
C PHE A 97 16.20 -8.91 -1.37
N VAL A 98 17.47 -8.92 -1.78
CA VAL A 98 17.96 -8.06 -2.87
C VAL A 98 17.28 -8.38 -4.20
N SER A 99 17.11 -9.66 -4.54
CA SER A 99 16.43 -10.09 -5.76
C SER A 99 14.99 -9.59 -5.76
N HIS A 100 14.25 -9.90 -4.70
CA HIS A 100 12.85 -9.55 -4.55
C HIS A 100 12.61 -8.03 -4.69
N MET A 101 13.38 -7.22 -3.94
CA MET A 101 13.26 -5.77 -3.95
C MET A 101 13.55 -5.15 -5.33
N LYS A 102 14.40 -5.77 -6.16
CA LYS A 102 14.65 -5.33 -7.55
C LYS A 102 13.49 -5.67 -8.48
N ASN A 103 12.70 -6.69 -8.16
CA ASN A 103 11.62 -7.20 -9.00
C ASN A 103 10.25 -6.60 -8.69
N ILE A 104 10.15 -5.71 -7.70
CA ILE A 104 8.97 -4.86 -7.51
C ILE A 104 8.88 -3.80 -8.62
N LYS A 105 7.78 -3.78 -9.36
CA LYS A 105 7.53 -2.88 -10.52
C LYS A 105 6.23 -2.11 -10.39
N GLY A 106 6.15 -0.98 -11.10
CA GLY A 106 4.96 -0.12 -11.18
C GLY A 106 4.80 0.85 -10.00
N ALA A 107 5.68 0.77 -8.99
CA ALA A 107 5.73 1.69 -7.86
C ALA A 107 7.04 2.47 -7.85
N GLU A 108 6.94 3.80 -7.87
CA GLU A 108 8.09 4.70 -8.01
C GLU A 108 8.63 5.17 -6.66
N PHE A 109 7.81 5.12 -5.62
CA PHE A 109 8.15 5.63 -4.29
C PHE A 109 8.10 4.49 -3.29
N MET A 110 9.04 4.48 -2.35
CA MET A 110 9.09 3.50 -1.27
C MET A 110 9.17 4.24 0.06
N TYR A 111 8.40 3.81 1.04
CA TYR A 111 8.40 4.39 2.38
C TYR A 111 8.54 3.29 3.41
N GLU A 112 9.21 3.59 4.51
CA GLU A 112 9.09 2.78 5.71
C GLU A 112 7.70 2.99 6.31
N ALA A 113 7.05 1.89 6.68
CA ALA A 113 5.74 1.87 7.29
C ALA A 113 5.81 1.13 8.62
N VAL A 114 4.98 1.56 9.56
CA VAL A 114 4.83 0.88 10.86
C VAL A 114 3.37 0.47 11.02
N PRO A 115 3.07 -0.61 11.77
CA PRO A 115 1.70 -0.91 12.09
C PRO A 115 1.03 0.28 12.80
N VAL A 116 -0.28 0.44 12.58
CA VAL A 116 -1.09 1.32 13.44
C VAL A 116 -1.12 0.77 14.86
N ASP A 117 -1.74 1.49 15.79
CA ASP A 117 -1.72 1.08 17.19
C ASP A 117 -2.47 -0.25 17.35
N ARG A 118 -1.98 -1.14 18.23
CA ARG A 118 -2.50 -2.52 18.35
C ARG A 118 -4.00 -2.59 18.65
N ALA A 119 -4.55 -1.58 19.31
CA ALA A 119 -5.99 -1.48 19.58
C ALA A 119 -6.85 -1.35 18.31
N GLU A 120 -6.25 -0.94 17.20
CA GLU A 120 -6.91 -0.75 15.90
C GLU A 120 -6.69 -1.96 14.96
N TRP A 121 -5.97 -2.99 15.40
CA TRP A 121 -5.71 -4.18 14.58
C TRP A 121 -6.96 -5.03 14.46
N ASN A 122 -7.26 -5.43 13.22
CA ASN A 122 -8.20 -6.51 12.99
C ASN A 122 -7.52 -7.87 13.21
N PRO A 123 -8.30 -8.98 13.27
CA PRO A 123 -7.73 -10.31 13.50
C PRO A 123 -6.65 -10.71 12.49
N PHE A 124 -6.78 -10.32 11.22
CA PHE A 124 -5.78 -10.63 10.20
C PHE A 124 -4.47 -9.88 10.42
N MET A 125 -4.52 -8.60 10.82
CA MET A 125 -3.31 -7.86 11.19
C MET A 125 -2.63 -8.49 12.41
N ALA A 126 -3.40 -8.93 13.40
CA ALA A 126 -2.84 -9.63 14.55
C ALA A 126 -2.09 -10.92 14.15
N ILE A 127 -2.57 -11.65 13.14
CA ILE A 127 -1.89 -12.83 12.58
C ILE A 127 -0.61 -12.42 11.84
N VAL A 128 -0.67 -11.43 10.95
CA VAL A 128 0.51 -11.01 10.17
C VAL A 128 1.64 -10.49 11.07
N MET A 129 1.30 -9.91 12.22
CA MET A 129 2.24 -9.35 13.18
C MET A 129 2.63 -10.30 14.32
N SER A 130 2.06 -11.51 14.42
CA SER A 130 2.24 -12.36 15.61
C SER A 130 3.70 -12.81 15.83
N GLY A 131 4.44 -13.05 14.75
CA GLY A 131 5.85 -13.46 14.82
C GLY A 131 6.86 -12.31 14.74
N GLU A 132 6.41 -11.04 14.84
CA GLU A 132 7.31 -9.89 14.71
C GLU A 132 8.43 -9.85 15.76
N LYS A 133 8.22 -10.48 16.93
CA LYS A 133 9.22 -10.59 17.99
C LYS A 133 9.98 -11.92 18.01
N ASP A 134 9.58 -12.86 17.17
CA ASP A 134 10.24 -14.14 17.03
C ASP A 134 11.42 -13.98 16.05
N PRO A 135 12.68 -14.20 16.48
CA PRO A 135 13.83 -14.14 15.59
C PRO A 135 13.86 -15.29 14.57
N ASP A 136 13.15 -16.39 14.84
CA ASP A 136 13.13 -17.58 13.97
C ASP A 136 12.04 -17.49 12.90
N ASP A 137 11.00 -16.65 13.09
CA ASP A 137 9.95 -16.43 12.09
C ASP A 137 10.37 -15.43 10.99
N GLN A 138 11.04 -15.92 9.96
CA GLN A 138 11.47 -15.08 8.83
C GLN A 138 10.43 -14.99 7.71
N SER A 139 9.18 -15.39 7.97
CA SER A 139 8.13 -15.45 6.95
C SER A 139 7.85 -14.06 6.36
N PRO A 140 7.98 -13.89 5.03
CA PRO A 140 7.61 -12.64 4.39
C PRO A 140 6.09 -12.47 4.39
N TYR A 141 5.64 -11.23 4.31
CA TYR A 141 4.24 -10.92 4.01
C TYR A 141 4.18 -9.83 2.96
N THR A 142 3.45 -10.11 1.89
CA THR A 142 3.15 -9.13 0.85
C THR A 142 1.67 -9.03 0.58
N ALA A 143 1.20 -7.81 0.30
CA ALA A 143 -0.15 -7.56 -0.14
C ALA A 143 -0.28 -6.22 -0.88
N PRO A 144 -1.18 -6.11 -1.87
CA PRO A 144 -1.52 -4.82 -2.44
C PRO A 144 -2.21 -3.95 -1.38
N VAL A 145 -1.90 -2.66 -1.36
CA VAL A 145 -2.46 -1.70 -0.40
C VAL A 145 -3.20 -0.56 -1.08
N ILE A 146 -4.14 0.02 -0.34
CA ILE A 146 -4.85 1.24 -0.72
C ILE A 146 -4.90 2.21 0.46
N SER A 147 -4.74 3.51 0.20
CA SER A 147 -4.76 4.57 1.22
C SER A 147 -6.17 4.90 1.68
N ALA A 148 -6.82 3.90 2.25
CA ALA A 148 -8.11 3.98 2.90
C ALA A 148 -8.03 3.14 4.16
N ARG A 149 -8.74 3.57 5.20
CA ARG A 149 -8.90 2.78 6.41
C ARG A 149 -10.12 1.87 6.23
N LEU A 150 -9.87 0.61 5.91
CA LEU A 150 -10.88 -0.41 5.67
C LEU A 150 -11.01 -1.29 6.90
N GLY A 151 -12.21 -1.80 7.14
CA GLY A 151 -12.51 -2.66 8.28
C GLY A 151 -13.58 -3.69 7.97
N ALA A 152 -14.15 -4.26 9.03
CA ALA A 152 -15.12 -5.34 8.93
C ALA A 152 -16.39 -4.97 8.14
N GLU A 153 -16.82 -3.71 8.16
CA GLU A 153 -17.97 -3.26 7.37
C GLU A 153 -17.69 -3.28 5.86
N ASP A 154 -16.46 -2.96 5.45
CA ASP A 154 -16.05 -3.03 4.05
C ASP A 154 -16.00 -4.48 3.57
N GLU A 155 -15.50 -5.41 4.39
CA GLU A 155 -15.45 -6.85 4.05
C GLU A 155 -16.84 -7.43 3.78
N LYS A 156 -17.89 -6.94 4.45
CA LYS A 156 -19.29 -7.35 4.20
C LYS A 156 -19.76 -7.02 2.79
N LEU A 157 -19.18 -6.02 2.14
CA LEU A 157 -19.48 -5.66 0.75
C LEU A 157 -18.95 -6.68 -0.25
N LYS A 158 -18.08 -7.61 0.17
CA LYS A 158 -17.44 -8.68 -0.61
C LYS A 158 -16.52 -8.23 -1.75
N LYS A 159 -16.59 -6.96 -2.16
CA LYS A 159 -15.75 -6.35 -3.20
C LYS A 159 -15.21 -5.01 -2.69
N LEU A 160 -14.01 -4.66 -3.14
CA LEU A 160 -13.44 -3.34 -2.88
C LEU A 160 -14.27 -2.28 -3.64
N GLU A 161 -15.02 -1.45 -2.94
CA GLU A 161 -15.72 -0.27 -3.47
C GLU A 161 -15.58 0.90 -2.49
N LEU A 162 -14.78 1.91 -2.84
CA LEU A 162 -14.46 3.03 -1.93
C LEU A 162 -15.36 4.24 -2.16
N GLY A 163 -16.58 4.22 -1.62
CA GLY A 163 -17.51 5.35 -1.71
C GLY A 163 -17.73 5.81 -3.17
N PRO A 164 -17.67 7.13 -3.49
CA PRO A 164 -17.83 7.58 -4.89
C PRO A 164 -16.63 7.21 -5.77
N THR A 165 -15.49 6.84 -5.17
CA THR A 165 -14.33 6.37 -5.90
C THR A 165 -14.56 4.91 -6.27
N LYS A 166 -14.77 4.67 -7.57
CA LYS A 166 -14.97 3.33 -8.14
C LYS A 166 -13.65 2.54 -8.20
N ALA A 167 -12.97 2.41 -7.06
CA ALA A 167 -11.77 1.61 -6.91
C ALA A 167 -12.11 0.12 -7.09
N ARG A 168 -11.27 -0.62 -7.81
CA ARG A 168 -11.33 -2.07 -7.93
C ARG A 168 -9.92 -2.63 -7.90
N LEU A 169 -9.77 -3.84 -7.41
CA LEU A 169 -8.52 -4.57 -7.41
C LEU A 169 -8.71 -5.92 -8.10
N LYS A 170 -7.82 -6.24 -9.03
CA LYS A 170 -7.66 -7.59 -9.58
C LYS A 170 -6.26 -8.08 -9.25
N ILE A 171 -6.19 -9.23 -8.61
CA ILE A 171 -4.94 -9.92 -8.30
C ILE A 171 -4.82 -11.09 -9.27
N THR A 172 -3.66 -11.25 -9.92
CA THR A 172 -3.39 -12.37 -10.81
C THR A 172 -2.00 -12.93 -10.57
N TYR A 173 -1.89 -14.25 -10.65
CA TYR A 173 -0.65 -15.00 -10.60
C TYR A 173 -0.44 -15.66 -11.97
N PRO A 174 0.30 -15.03 -12.90
CA PRO A 174 0.56 -15.61 -14.21
C PRO A 174 1.27 -16.96 -14.08
N LYS A 175 0.85 -17.94 -14.88
CA LYS A 175 1.47 -19.27 -14.87
C LYS A 175 2.93 -19.15 -15.30
N ASN A 176 3.84 -19.80 -14.57
CA ASN A 176 5.27 -19.94 -14.86
C ASN A 176 6.13 -18.66 -14.72
N ASP A 177 5.64 -17.60 -14.07
CA ASP A 177 6.37 -16.31 -14.00
C ASP A 177 6.76 -15.92 -12.57
N ASN A 178 6.58 -16.79 -11.55
CA ASN A 178 6.83 -16.53 -10.12
C ASN A 178 6.50 -15.08 -9.72
N LYS A 179 5.30 -14.63 -10.05
CA LYS A 179 4.95 -13.21 -10.03
C LYS A 179 3.51 -13.00 -9.59
N ALA A 180 3.32 -12.01 -8.73
CA ALA A 180 2.02 -11.46 -8.41
C ALA A 180 1.84 -10.15 -9.18
N VAL A 181 0.67 -9.99 -9.80
CA VAL A 181 0.29 -8.75 -10.52
C VAL A 181 -0.96 -8.19 -9.90
N TYR A 182 -0.87 -6.93 -9.46
CA TYR A 182 -1.94 -6.18 -8.83
C TYR A 182 -2.41 -5.08 -9.76
N GLN A 183 -3.62 -5.21 -10.27
CA GLN A 183 -4.24 -4.21 -11.12
C GLN A 183 -5.30 -3.44 -10.33
N PHE A 184 -4.98 -2.21 -9.99
CA PHE A 184 -5.95 -1.25 -9.47
C PHE A 184 -6.63 -0.51 -10.62
N THR A 185 -7.95 -0.36 -10.53
CA THR A 185 -8.73 0.54 -11.38
C THR A 185 -9.36 1.59 -10.49
N ILE A 186 -8.93 2.85 -10.59
CA ILE A 186 -9.46 3.98 -9.80
C ILE A 186 -9.98 5.02 -10.78
N ASN A 187 -11.27 5.37 -10.70
CA ASN A 187 -11.90 6.33 -11.63
C ASN A 187 -11.59 6.02 -13.11
N ASN A 188 -11.67 4.73 -13.48
CA ASN A 188 -11.32 4.17 -14.79
C ASN A 188 -9.84 4.28 -15.20
N LYS A 189 -8.96 4.86 -14.38
CA LYS A 189 -7.51 4.80 -14.58
C LYS A 189 -6.97 3.48 -14.05
N LYS A 190 -6.16 2.82 -14.86
CA LYS A 190 -5.53 1.54 -14.52
C LYS A 190 -4.11 1.79 -13.99
N ILE A 191 -3.80 1.22 -12.84
CA ILE A 191 -2.48 1.20 -12.22
C ILE A 191 -2.10 -0.27 -12.05
N VAL A 192 -0.93 -0.65 -12.56
CA VAL A 192 -0.43 -2.02 -12.51
C VAL A 192 0.85 -2.05 -11.68
N LEU A 193 0.83 -2.85 -10.64
CA LEU A 193 1.97 -3.12 -9.78
C LEU A 193 2.28 -4.61 -9.86
N SER A 194 3.53 -4.99 -9.63
CA SER A 194 3.89 -6.41 -9.55
C SER A 194 5.12 -6.63 -8.69
N GLU A 195 5.27 -7.85 -8.21
CA GLU A 195 6.44 -8.35 -7.50
C GLU A 195 6.71 -9.80 -7.85
N GLU A 196 7.91 -10.28 -7.52
CA GLU A 196 8.22 -11.70 -7.51
C GLU A 196 7.48 -12.37 -6.34
N THR A 197 6.96 -13.57 -6.53
CA THR A 197 6.33 -14.34 -5.43
C THR A 197 7.39 -15.14 -4.70
N PHE A 198 7.24 -15.30 -3.39
CA PHE A 198 8.11 -16.20 -2.65
C PHE A 198 7.75 -17.67 -3.00
N PRO A 199 8.69 -18.62 -2.89
CA PRO A 199 8.49 -20.03 -3.29
C PRO A 199 7.36 -20.79 -2.57
N HIS A 200 6.63 -20.15 -1.66
CA HIS A 200 5.57 -20.71 -0.83
C HIS A 200 4.20 -20.02 -1.00
N ASP A 201 4.07 -19.08 -1.95
CA ASP A 201 2.81 -18.38 -2.27
C ASP A 201 1.92 -19.13 -3.28
#